data_AF-A0A9D7TBN3-F1
#
_entry.id   AF-A0A9D7TBN3-F1
#
_cell.length_a   1.000
_cell.length_b   1.000
_cell.length_c   1.000
_cell.angle_alpha   90.00
_cell.angle_beta   90.00
_cell.angle_gamma   90.00
#
_symmetry.space_group_name_H-M   'P 1'
#
loop_
_entity.id
_entity.type
_entity.pdbx_description
1 polymer ?
#
loop_
_entity_poly.entity_id
_entity_poly.type
_entity_poly.pdbx_seq_one_letter_code
_entity_poly.pdbx_strand_id
1 'polypeptide(L)'
;MDSSEATRDSASCWAAVKAGTAAVTELVGLLWQVQGADLGALLEALDAMTAVAGGARVAVVAEAESRGEISASQAGSTAGWVAEHAPTLAAGGGAGQVARLVRECARPDLRSVQAAAVSGR
;
A
#
# COMPACT_ATOMS: atom_id res chain seq x y z
N MET A 1 -19.48 -1.87 29.45
CA MET A 1 -18.19 -1.79 28.73
C MET A 1 -18.43 -2.48 27.41
N ASP A 2 -18.74 -1.70 26.38
CA ASP A 2 -19.19 -2.18 25.07
C ASP A 2 -18.08 -2.92 24.34
N SER A 3 -18.27 -4.21 24.11
CA SER A 3 -17.40 -5.08 23.30
C SER A 3 -17.57 -4.85 21.79
N SER A 4 -17.71 -3.58 21.37
CA SER A 4 -17.96 -3.22 19.96
C SER A 4 -16.71 -2.77 19.21
N GLU A 5 -15.52 -3.23 19.60
CA GLU A 5 -14.41 -3.35 18.64
C GLU A 5 -14.67 -4.58 17.78
N ALA A 6 -15.61 -4.42 16.85
CA ALA A 6 -15.74 -5.35 15.74
C ALA A 6 -14.36 -5.48 15.09
N THR A 7 -13.77 -6.67 15.17
CA THR A 7 -12.68 -7.05 14.28
C THR A 7 -13.19 -6.75 12.88
N ARG A 8 -12.72 -5.66 12.25
CA ARG A 8 -13.10 -5.40 10.84
C ARG A 8 -12.70 -6.65 10.08
N ASP A 9 -13.67 -7.34 9.50
CA ASP A 9 -13.36 -8.47 8.64
C ASP A 9 -12.58 -7.96 7.40
N SER A 10 -11.82 -8.86 6.80
CA SER A 10 -11.01 -8.51 5.63
C SER A 10 -11.88 -7.96 4.50
N ALA A 11 -13.11 -8.46 4.33
CA ALA A 11 -14.05 -8.00 3.32
C ALA A 11 -14.41 -6.51 3.48
N SER A 12 -14.66 -6.06 4.71
CA SER A 12 -14.96 -4.67 5.05
C SER A 12 -13.74 -3.77 4.80
N CYS A 13 -12.53 -4.25 5.09
CA CYS A 13 -11.29 -3.53 4.77
C CYS A 13 -11.11 -3.38 3.24
N TRP A 14 -11.31 -4.45 2.48
CA TRP A 14 -11.28 -4.44 1.02
C TRP A 14 -12.34 -3.50 0.41
N ALA A 15 -13.54 -3.45 1.00
CA ALA A 15 -14.58 -2.51 0.59
C ALA A 15 -14.16 -1.05 0.83
N ALA A 16 -13.57 -0.76 2.00
CA ALA A 16 -13.08 0.57 2.34
C ALA A 16 -11.95 1.05 1.41
N VAL A 17 -10.99 0.17 1.07
CA VAL A 17 -9.92 0.49 0.10
C VAL A 17 -10.51 0.84 -1.26
N LYS A 18 -11.47 0.05 -1.76
CA LYS A 18 -12.16 0.35 -3.04
C LYS A 18 -12.91 1.67 -3.00
N ALA A 19 -13.63 1.94 -1.91
CA ALA A 19 -14.36 3.19 -1.72
C ALA A 19 -13.41 4.40 -1.66
N GLY A 20 -12.28 4.29 -0.95
CA GLY A 20 -11.26 5.33 -0.90
C GLY A 20 -10.69 5.66 -2.28
N THR A 21 -10.32 4.64 -3.07
CA THR A 21 -9.83 4.83 -4.43
C THR A 21 -10.86 5.52 -5.34
N ALA A 22 -12.14 5.14 -5.23
CA ALA A 22 -13.22 5.78 -5.97
C ALA A 22 -13.38 7.25 -5.57
N ALA A 23 -13.40 7.54 -4.26
CA ALA A 23 -13.52 8.91 -3.75
C ALA A 23 -12.36 9.81 -4.21
N VAL A 24 -11.11 9.32 -4.21
CA VAL A 24 -9.96 10.07 -4.72
C VAL A 24 -10.10 10.34 -6.23
N THR A 25 -10.63 9.38 -6.98
CA THR A 25 -10.86 9.54 -8.43
C THR A 25 -11.94 10.61 -8.71
N GLU A 26 -13.03 10.59 -7.95
CA GLU A 26 -14.11 11.58 -8.05
C GLU A 26 -13.63 12.98 -7.64
N LEU A 27 -12.86 13.07 -6.55
CA LEU A 27 -12.28 14.32 -6.05
C LEU A 27 -11.46 15.05 -7.13
N VAL A 28 -10.69 14.31 -7.95
CA VAL A 28 -9.91 14.90 -9.06
C VAL A 28 -10.81 15.66 -10.04
N GLY A 29 -12.02 15.16 -10.31
CA GLY A 29 -13.01 15.84 -11.15
C GLY A 29 -13.69 17.05 -10.49
N LEU A 30 -13.58 17.17 -9.17
CA LEU A 30 -14.19 18.22 -8.35
C LEU A 30 -13.17 19.24 -7.83
N LEU A 31 -11.89 19.15 -8.21
CA LEU A 31 -10.83 20.04 -7.72
C LEU A 31 -11.15 21.53 -7.90
N TRP A 32 -11.91 21.88 -8.95
CA TRP A 32 -12.34 23.27 -9.19
C TRP A 32 -13.30 23.82 -8.11
N GLN A 33 -13.91 22.95 -7.30
CA GLN A 33 -14.77 23.33 -6.16
C GLN A 33 -13.99 23.47 -4.84
N VAL A 34 -12.76 22.94 -4.78
CA VAL A 34 -11.93 22.98 -3.57
C VAL A 34 -11.46 24.41 -3.35
N GLN A 35 -11.66 24.93 -2.15
CA GLN A 35 -11.21 26.29 -1.81
C GLN A 35 -9.69 26.33 -1.81
N GLY A 36 -9.10 27.45 -2.28
CA GLY A 36 -7.65 27.57 -2.39
C GLY A 36 -6.90 27.33 -1.06
N ALA A 37 -7.50 27.71 0.06
CA ALA A 37 -6.95 27.48 1.40
C ALA A 37 -6.91 25.98 1.80
N ASP A 38 -7.78 25.15 1.22
CA ASP A 38 -7.91 23.74 1.56
C ASP A 38 -7.00 22.83 0.70
N LEU A 39 -6.44 23.36 -0.39
CA LEU A 39 -5.58 22.59 -1.31
C LEU A 39 -4.35 22.00 -0.62
N GLY A 40 -3.75 22.73 0.34
CA GLY A 40 -2.61 22.24 1.11
C GLY A 40 -2.97 21.06 2.00
N ALA A 41 -4.08 21.16 2.73
CA ALA A 41 -4.59 20.08 3.58
C ALA A 41 -5.01 18.86 2.76
N LEU A 42 -5.58 19.08 1.58
CA LEU A 42 -5.91 18.01 0.65
C LEU A 42 -4.67 17.27 0.14
N LEU A 43 -3.62 18.01 -0.22
CA LEU A 43 -2.35 17.41 -0.63
C LEU A 43 -1.72 16.58 0.50
N GLU A 44 -1.71 17.10 1.73
CA GLU A 44 -1.20 16.39 2.91
C GLU A 44 -1.96 15.08 3.16
N ALA A 45 -3.29 15.09 3.05
CA ALA A 45 -4.10 13.88 3.22
C ALA A 45 -3.81 12.82 2.14
N LEU A 46 -3.63 13.23 0.89
CA LEU A 46 -3.28 12.32 -0.22
C LEU A 46 -1.85 11.77 -0.10
N ASP A 47 -0.92 12.58 0.39
CA ASP A 47 0.46 12.15 0.66
C ASP A 47 0.50 11.09 1.76
N ALA A 48 -0.16 11.34 2.89
CA ALA A 48 -0.29 10.36 3.98
C ALA A 48 -0.92 9.04 3.50
N MET A 49 -1.97 9.12 2.67
CA MET A 49 -2.57 7.92 2.06
C MET A 49 -1.58 7.17 1.17
N THR A 50 -0.78 7.89 0.38
CA THR A 50 0.23 7.31 -0.50
C THR A 50 1.34 6.62 0.28
N ALA A 51 1.79 7.22 1.39
CA ALA A 51 2.79 6.63 2.27
C ALA A 51 2.30 5.31 2.88
N VAL A 52 1.09 5.30 3.46
CA VAL A 52 0.49 4.09 4.04
C VAL A 52 0.25 3.01 2.97
N ALA A 53 -0.28 3.37 1.81
CA ALA A 53 -0.49 2.42 0.71
C ALA A 53 0.84 1.89 0.14
N GLY A 54 1.90 2.71 0.14
CA GLY A 54 3.27 2.29 -0.16
C GLY A 54 3.77 1.20 0.78
N GLY A 55 3.65 1.44 2.09
CA GLY A 55 3.99 0.46 3.12
C GLY A 55 3.18 -0.83 3.03
N ALA A 56 1.86 -0.71 2.86
CA ALA A 56 0.96 -1.85 2.73
C ALA A 56 1.31 -2.74 1.52
N ARG A 57 1.73 -2.15 0.39
CA ARG A 57 2.22 -2.93 -0.77
C ARG A 57 3.44 -3.78 -0.41
N VAL A 58 4.40 -3.23 0.31
CA VAL A 58 5.57 -3.98 0.79
C VAL A 58 5.14 -5.12 1.72
N ALA A 59 4.21 -4.87 2.65
CA ALA A 59 3.69 -5.90 3.54
C ALA A 59 2.98 -7.05 2.78
N VAL A 60 2.15 -6.72 1.80
CA VAL A 60 1.46 -7.73 0.96
C VAL A 60 2.45 -8.60 0.21
N VAL A 61 3.51 -8.01 -0.35
CA VAL A 61 4.54 -8.77 -1.07
C VAL A 61 5.35 -9.64 -0.11
N ALA A 62 5.70 -9.13 1.07
CA ALA A 62 6.38 -9.91 2.10
C ALA A 62 5.52 -11.10 2.59
N GLU A 63 4.22 -10.89 2.77
CA GLU A 63 3.27 -11.96 3.12
C GLU A 63 3.20 -13.01 2.01
N ALA A 64 3.09 -12.59 0.74
CA ALA A 64 3.09 -13.47 -0.42
C ALA A 64 4.39 -14.29 -0.53
N GLU A 65 5.54 -13.67 -0.26
CA GLU A 65 6.84 -14.35 -0.21
C GLU A 65 6.87 -15.40 0.93
N SER A 66 6.41 -15.03 2.13
CA SER A 66 6.39 -15.93 3.29
C SER A 66 5.47 -17.15 3.11
N ARG A 67 4.39 -16.99 2.32
CA ARG A 67 3.44 -18.05 1.96
C ARG A 67 3.91 -18.89 0.78
N GLY A 68 5.02 -18.51 0.13
CA GLY A 68 5.52 -19.18 -1.08
C GLY A 68 4.73 -18.90 -2.35
N GLU A 69 3.79 -17.94 -2.35
CA GLU A 69 2.96 -17.58 -3.51
C GLU A 69 3.82 -17.12 -4.69
N ILE A 70 4.90 -16.38 -4.40
CA ILE A 70 5.83 -15.89 -5.41
C ILE A 70 6.62 -17.05 -6.03
N SER A 71 7.08 -18.01 -5.21
CA SER A 71 7.81 -19.18 -5.70
C SER A 71 6.93 -20.14 -6.50
N ALA A 72 5.63 -20.20 -6.18
CA ALA A 72 4.65 -20.99 -6.91
C ALA A 72 4.20 -20.33 -8.23
N SER A 73 4.48 -19.05 -8.44
CA SER A 73 4.06 -18.32 -9.64
C SER A 73 5.06 -18.45 -10.81
N GLN A 74 4.67 -17.93 -11.97
CA GLN A 74 5.53 -17.86 -13.17
C GLN A 74 6.36 -16.55 -13.23
N ALA A 75 6.34 -15.75 -12.18
CA ALA A 75 6.94 -14.41 -12.18
C ALA A 75 8.49 -14.43 -12.14
N GLY A 76 9.09 -15.57 -11.81
CA GLY A 76 10.53 -15.81 -11.80
C GLY A 76 11.34 -15.03 -10.74
N SER A 77 10.76 -14.03 -10.09
CA SER A 77 11.35 -13.25 -9.00
C SER A 77 10.29 -12.42 -8.26
N THR A 78 10.61 -11.97 -7.03
CA THR A 78 9.76 -11.01 -6.29
C THR A 78 9.51 -9.72 -7.09
N ALA A 79 10.51 -9.20 -7.80
CA ALA A 79 10.34 -8.00 -8.62
C ALA A 79 9.41 -8.23 -9.82
N GLY A 80 9.51 -9.42 -10.46
CA GLY A 80 8.58 -9.84 -11.50
C GLY A 80 7.15 -9.93 -10.97
N TRP A 81 6.97 -10.52 -9.79
CA TRP A 81 5.65 -10.67 -9.16
C TRP A 81 5.03 -9.30 -8.84
N VAL A 82 5.83 -8.37 -8.32
CA VAL A 82 5.40 -6.98 -8.12
C VAL A 82 5.03 -6.31 -9.44
N ALA A 83 5.80 -6.51 -10.51
CA ALA A 83 5.50 -5.91 -11.81
C ALA A 83 4.19 -6.46 -12.43
N GLU A 84 3.90 -7.76 -12.24
CA GLU A 84 2.63 -8.39 -12.66
C GLU A 84 1.42 -7.84 -11.91
N HIS A 85 1.54 -7.61 -10.59
CA HIS A 85 0.41 -7.24 -9.73
C HIS A 85 0.30 -5.74 -9.42
N ALA A 86 1.33 -4.93 -9.74
CA ALA A 86 1.33 -3.49 -9.55
C ALA A 86 1.81 -2.75 -10.82
N PRO A 87 0.93 -2.56 -11.83
CA PRO A 87 1.30 -1.99 -13.13
C PRO A 87 1.95 -0.60 -13.04
N THR A 88 1.55 0.22 -12.07
CA THR A 88 2.14 1.55 -11.85
C THR A 88 3.60 1.48 -11.40
N LEU A 89 3.97 0.44 -10.64
CA LEU A 89 5.36 0.19 -10.25
C LEU A 89 6.17 -0.45 -11.38
N ALA A 90 5.54 -1.24 -12.25
CA ALA A 90 6.18 -1.76 -13.45
C ALA A 90 6.56 -0.61 -14.40
N ALA A 91 5.62 0.29 -14.68
CA ALA A 91 5.83 1.43 -15.55
C ALA A 91 6.84 2.45 -14.98
N GLY A 92 6.82 2.66 -13.66
CA GLY A 92 7.70 3.60 -12.97
C GLY A 92 9.05 3.03 -12.51
N GLY A 93 9.36 1.77 -12.80
CA GLY A 93 10.60 1.11 -12.31
C GLY A 93 10.66 0.84 -10.80
N GLY A 94 9.54 1.02 -10.09
CA GLY A 94 9.45 0.84 -8.64
C GLY A 94 9.36 -0.62 -8.16
N ALA A 95 9.14 -1.57 -9.07
CA ALA A 95 9.02 -2.99 -8.72
C ALA A 95 10.29 -3.56 -8.05
N GLY A 96 11.47 -3.16 -8.54
CA GLY A 96 12.75 -3.56 -7.95
C GLY A 96 12.98 -2.96 -6.56
N GLN A 97 12.50 -1.74 -6.31
CA GLN A 97 12.61 -1.07 -5.01
C GLN A 97 11.75 -1.77 -3.96
N VAL A 98 10.51 -2.13 -4.30
CA VAL A 98 9.65 -2.92 -3.40
C VAL A 98 10.28 -4.26 -3.08
N ALA A 99 10.75 -5.00 -4.09
CA ALA A 99 11.41 -6.29 -3.88
C ALA A 99 12.65 -6.18 -2.99
N ARG A 100 13.41 -5.07 -3.11
CA ARG A 100 14.55 -4.79 -2.23
C ARG A 100 14.11 -4.55 -0.78
N LEU A 101 13.10 -3.71 -0.56
CA LEU A 101 12.58 -3.42 0.78
C LEU A 101 12.06 -4.69 1.48
N VAL A 102 11.38 -5.57 0.75
CA VAL A 102 10.92 -6.87 1.30
C VAL A 102 12.10 -7.70 1.81
N ARG A 103 13.16 -7.86 1.00
CA ARG A 103 14.36 -8.59 1.41
C ARG A 103 15.08 -7.96 2.60
N GLU A 104 15.17 -6.63 2.63
CA GLU A 104 15.80 -5.91 3.74
C GLU A 104 14.98 -6.07 5.03
N CYS A 105 13.65 -5.95 4.95
CA CYS A 105 12.75 -6.11 6.10
C CYS A 105 12.67 -7.55 6.63
N ALA A 106 13.00 -8.56 5.82
CA ALA A 106 13.10 -9.95 6.27
C ALA A 106 14.24 -10.16 7.29
N ARG A 107 15.19 -9.23 7.39
CA ARG A 107 16.28 -9.32 8.37
C ARG A 107 15.76 -9.01 9.78
N PRO A 108 16.05 -9.85 10.79
CA PRO A 108 15.50 -9.68 12.15
C PRO A 108 15.84 -8.34 12.81
N ASP A 109 16.98 -7.75 12.45
CA ASP A 109 17.48 -6.44 12.92
C ASP A 109 16.69 -5.25 12.36
N LEU A 110 15.83 -5.45 11.34
CA LEU A 110 15.11 -4.39 10.64
C LEU A 110 13.58 -4.46 10.81
N ARG A 111 13.07 -5.29 11.72
CA ARG A 111 11.61 -5.44 11.96
C ARG A 111 10.93 -4.16 12.45
N SER A 112 11.62 -3.32 13.22
CA SER A 112 11.08 -2.02 13.65
C SER A 112 10.94 -1.04 12.48
N VAL A 113 11.88 -1.08 11.54
CA VAL A 113 11.83 -0.30 10.29
C VAL A 113 10.73 -0.82 9.37
N GLN A 114 10.51 -2.15 9.32
CA GLN A 114 9.37 -2.74 8.63
C GLN A 114 8.03 -2.26 9.21
N ALA A 115 7.88 -2.26 10.53
CA ALA A 115 6.66 -1.77 11.18
C ALA A 115 6.41 -0.28 10.90
N ALA A 116 7.46 0.54 10.91
CA ALA A 116 7.39 1.96 10.56
C ALA A 116 6.96 2.16 9.09
N ALA A 117 7.65 1.50 8.15
CA ALA A 117 7.37 1.53 6.72
C ALA A 117 5.95 1.07 6.40
N VAL A 118 5.47 -0.02 7.02
CA VAL A 118 4.10 -0.53 6.85
C VAL A 118 3.06 0.42 7.47
N SER A 119 3.42 1.12 8.55
CA SER A 119 2.54 2.13 9.16
C SER A 119 2.57 3.51 8.49
N GLY A 120 3.44 3.71 7.50
CA GLY A 120 3.61 5.01 6.82
C GLY A 120 4.17 6.11 7.72
N ARG A 121 4.99 5.76 8.72
CA ARG A 121 5.61 6.68 9.70
C ARG A 121 7.13 6.62 9.67
#